data_AF-A0A7V0ITW1-F1
#
_entry.id   AF-A0A7V0ITW1-F1
#
_cell.length_a   1.000
_cell.length_b   1.000
_cell.length_c   1.000
_cell.angle_alpha   90.00
_cell.angle_beta   90.00
_cell.angle_gamma   90.00
#
_symmetry.space_group_name_H-M   'P 1'
#
loop_
_entity.id
_entity.type
_entity.pdbx_description
1 polymer ?
#
loop_
_entity_poly.entity_id
_entity_poly.type
_entity_poly.pdbx_seq_one_letter_code
_entity_poly.pdbx_strand_id
1 'polypeptide(L)'
;MEVWLMRTLLAVTRAGAVKALAAALRREKRSVNQIRIRAVLSVARGDHVPRVARSMSVAERAVRNWVHGYNRRGLVGLQDQRKGRQCRLGDSQIEKIRERLREGAKPEDGVCSLRGCDIRRILEKDFHVRYGRSSIYYFLHHQLGMSYLKPRPLHRKTDPEAQAAFKKTSKKSCKNSGKRIRADGSRSGSRTRAGSANKDH
;
A
#
# COMPACT_ATOMS: atom_id res chain seq x y z
N MET A 1 -23.87 -42.65 -28.72
CA MET A 1 -23.35 -41.37 -28.19
C MET A 1 -23.36 -41.43 -26.66
N GLU A 2 -22.59 -42.36 -26.11
CA GLU A 2 -21.20 -42.16 -25.69
C GLU A 2 -21.06 -41.36 -24.37
N VAL A 3 -21.13 -42.10 -23.26
CA VAL A 3 -20.16 -42.14 -22.15
C VAL A 3 -19.58 -40.80 -21.61
N TRP A 4 -20.37 -39.74 -21.42
CA TRP A 4 -19.90 -38.52 -20.71
C TRP A 4 -20.02 -38.56 -19.18
N LEU A 5 -20.27 -39.74 -18.59
CA LEU A 5 -20.46 -39.90 -17.14
C LEU A 5 -19.30 -40.62 -16.45
N MET A 6 -18.06 -40.35 -16.85
CA MET A 6 -16.94 -40.64 -15.96
C MET A 6 -16.86 -39.55 -14.90
N ARG A 7 -17.49 -39.85 -13.75
CA ARG A 7 -17.10 -39.37 -12.42
C ARG A 7 -15.61 -39.66 -12.24
N THR A 8 -14.72 -38.87 -12.86
CA THR A 8 -13.31 -38.89 -12.52
C THR A 8 -13.21 -38.37 -11.10
N LEU A 9 -13.04 -39.29 -10.15
CA LEU A 9 -12.68 -38.99 -8.78
C LEU A 9 -11.42 -38.13 -8.83
N LEU A 10 -11.57 -36.82 -8.66
CA LEU A 10 -10.44 -35.91 -8.67
C LEU A 10 -9.69 -36.12 -7.36
N ALA A 11 -8.69 -36.98 -7.40
CA ALA A 11 -7.85 -37.30 -6.26
C ALA A 11 -6.62 -36.39 -6.20
N VAL A 12 -6.16 -36.14 -4.97
CA VAL A 12 -4.84 -35.56 -4.74
C VAL A 12 -3.82 -36.69 -4.85
N THR A 13 -2.95 -36.64 -5.86
CA THR A 13 -2.09 -37.78 -6.24
C THR A 13 -0.77 -37.86 -5.48
N ARG A 14 -0.50 -36.93 -4.57
CA ARG A 14 0.81 -36.80 -3.90
C ARG A 14 0.80 -37.46 -2.52
N ALA A 15 1.80 -38.30 -2.26
CA ALA A 15 2.02 -38.91 -0.95
C ALA A 15 2.24 -37.85 0.13
N GLY A 16 1.71 -38.09 1.34
CA GLY A 16 1.85 -37.17 2.48
C GLY A 16 1.16 -35.80 2.33
N ALA A 17 0.30 -35.62 1.30
CA ALA A 17 -0.33 -34.34 1.01
C ALA A 17 -1.09 -33.75 2.21
N VAL A 18 -1.78 -34.57 2.99
CA VAL A 18 -2.57 -34.12 4.16
C VAL A 18 -1.69 -33.42 5.20
N LYS A 19 -0.55 -34.03 5.57
CA LYS A 19 0.39 -33.45 6.56
C LYS A 19 1.02 -32.15 6.03
N ALA A 20 1.43 -32.15 4.76
CA ALA A 20 2.04 -30.99 4.11
C ALA A 20 1.05 -29.81 3.98
N LEU A 21 -0.18 -30.07 3.53
CA LEU A 21 -1.23 -29.07 3.41
C LEU A 21 -1.69 -28.52 4.77
N ALA A 22 -1.80 -29.37 5.79
CA ALA A 22 -2.11 -28.93 7.15
C ALA A 22 -1.01 -28.06 7.77
N ALA A 23 0.27 -28.36 7.50
CA ALA A 23 1.39 -27.52 7.91
C ALA A 23 1.41 -26.20 7.13
N ALA A 24 1.16 -26.22 5.82
CA ALA A 24 1.10 -25.02 4.98
C ALA A 24 -0.06 -24.10 5.39
N LEU A 25 -1.23 -24.65 5.70
CA LEU A 25 -2.41 -23.88 6.12
C LEU A 25 -2.14 -23.08 7.40
N ARG A 26 -1.38 -23.65 8.35
CA ARG A 26 -1.01 -22.98 9.61
C ARG A 26 -0.03 -21.82 9.42
N ARG A 27 0.83 -21.90 8.39
CA ARG A 27 1.86 -20.88 8.12
C ARG A 27 1.39 -19.77 7.19
N GLU A 28 0.42 -20.07 6.32
CA GLU A 28 -0.06 -19.15 5.30
C GLU A 28 -0.80 -17.97 5.92
N LYS A 29 -0.46 -16.74 5.49
CA LYS A 29 -1.07 -15.50 5.98
C LYS A 29 -2.12 -14.94 5.02
N ARG A 30 -2.01 -15.23 3.73
CA ARG A 30 -2.95 -14.73 2.72
C ARG A 30 -4.24 -15.54 2.75
N SER A 31 -5.36 -14.90 3.07
CA SER A 31 -6.69 -15.53 3.12
C SER A 31 -7.05 -16.30 1.84
N VAL A 32 -6.73 -15.72 0.68
CA VAL A 32 -6.96 -16.36 -0.63
C VAL A 32 -6.21 -17.69 -0.76
N ASN A 33 -4.96 -17.75 -0.31
CA ASN A 33 -4.16 -18.98 -0.33
C ASN A 33 -4.69 -19.99 0.70
N GLN A 34 -5.09 -19.53 1.89
CA GLN A 34 -5.66 -20.40 2.93
C GLN A 34 -6.94 -21.11 2.44
N ILE A 35 -7.82 -20.40 1.75
CA ILE A 35 -9.05 -20.98 1.15
C ILE A 35 -8.68 -22.09 0.18
N ARG A 36 -7.72 -21.84 -0.72
CA ARG A 36 -7.27 -22.82 -1.72
C ARG A 36 -6.64 -24.05 -1.06
N ILE A 37 -5.77 -23.84 -0.08
CA ILE A 37 -5.12 -24.92 0.69
C ILE A 37 -6.16 -25.74 1.45
N ARG A 38 -7.14 -25.09 2.10
CA ARG A 38 -8.21 -25.77 2.84
C ARG A 38 -9.08 -26.62 1.92
N ALA A 39 -9.44 -26.11 0.73
CA ALA A 39 -10.21 -26.85 -0.25
C ALA A 39 -9.47 -28.11 -0.72
N VAL A 40 -8.18 -27.99 -1.07
CA VAL A 40 -7.37 -29.15 -1.48
C VAL A 40 -7.13 -30.12 -0.31
N LEU A 41 -6.98 -29.62 0.91
CA LEU A 41 -6.88 -30.46 2.11
C LEU A 41 -8.15 -31.28 2.36
N SER A 42 -9.33 -30.69 2.17
CA SER A 42 -10.61 -31.42 2.26
C SER A 42 -10.69 -32.53 1.22
N VAL A 43 -10.33 -32.24 -0.04
CA VAL A 43 -10.26 -33.27 -1.10
C VAL A 43 -9.22 -34.35 -0.77
N ALA A 44 -8.06 -33.98 -0.24
CA ALA A 44 -7.02 -34.92 0.20
C ALA A 44 -7.46 -35.81 1.37
N ARG A 45 -8.44 -35.37 2.17
CA ARG A 45 -9.08 -36.14 3.25
C ARG A 45 -10.21 -37.06 2.76
N GLY A 46 -10.53 -37.03 1.46
CA GLY A 46 -11.57 -37.85 0.84
C GLY A 46 -12.89 -37.14 0.59
N ASP A 47 -12.99 -35.83 0.84
CA ASP A 47 -14.20 -35.09 0.47
C ASP A 47 -14.36 -34.95 -1.06
N HIS A 48 -15.58 -35.10 -1.54
CA HIS A 48 -15.90 -34.89 -2.94
C HIS A 48 -16.02 -33.41 -3.28
N VAL A 49 -15.55 -33.03 -4.48
CA VAL A 49 -15.51 -31.65 -4.97
C VAL A 49 -16.83 -30.88 -4.78
N PRO A 50 -18.02 -31.43 -5.11
CA PRO A 50 -19.28 -30.73 -4.88
C PRO A 50 -19.56 -30.37 -3.42
N ARG A 51 -19.21 -31.24 -2.46
CA ARG A 51 -19.39 -30.98 -1.02
C ARG A 51 -18.44 -29.91 -0.53
N VAL A 52 -17.18 -29.95 -0.96
CA VAL A 52 -16.19 -28.92 -0.61
C VAL A 52 -16.61 -27.56 -1.18
N ALA A 53 -17.09 -27.53 -2.42
CA ALA A 53 -17.57 -26.31 -3.07
C ALA A 53 -18.75 -25.69 -2.30
N ARG A 54 -19.74 -26.51 -1.92
CA ARG A 54 -20.89 -26.05 -1.11
C ARG A 54 -20.47 -25.58 0.28
N SER A 55 -19.64 -26.34 1.00
CA SER A 55 -19.24 -25.98 2.37
C SER A 55 -18.42 -24.70 2.42
N MET A 56 -17.69 -24.38 1.35
CA MET A 56 -16.86 -23.18 1.26
C MET A 56 -17.52 -22.05 0.46
N SER A 57 -18.75 -22.23 -0.03
CA SER A 57 -19.47 -21.25 -0.88
C SER A 57 -18.65 -20.79 -2.11
N VAL A 58 -18.03 -21.74 -2.81
CA VAL A 58 -17.22 -21.47 -4.03
C VAL A 58 -17.70 -22.34 -5.18
N ALA A 59 -17.40 -21.92 -6.41
CA ALA A 59 -17.73 -22.72 -7.59
C ALA A 59 -16.91 -24.03 -7.62
N GLU A 60 -17.54 -25.15 -8.00
CA GLU A 60 -16.84 -26.43 -8.12
C GLU A 60 -15.65 -26.38 -9.08
N ARG A 61 -15.77 -25.61 -10.18
CA ARG A 61 -14.68 -25.38 -11.13
C ARG A 61 -13.44 -24.78 -10.47
N ALA A 62 -13.61 -23.91 -9.47
CA ALA A 62 -12.50 -23.34 -8.72
C ALA A 62 -11.76 -24.42 -7.92
N VAL A 63 -12.52 -25.27 -7.21
CA VAL A 63 -11.96 -26.40 -6.45
C VAL A 63 -11.21 -27.37 -7.36
N ARG A 64 -11.80 -27.73 -8.51
CA ARG A 64 -11.11 -28.58 -9.51
C ARG A 64 -9.79 -27.95 -9.97
N ASN A 65 -9.81 -26.66 -10.32
CA ASN A 65 -8.61 -25.94 -10.74
C ASN A 65 -7.52 -25.91 -9.67
N TRP A 66 -7.89 -25.75 -8.40
CA TRP A 66 -6.93 -25.76 -7.29
C TRP A 66 -6.30 -27.14 -7.09
N VAL A 67 -7.10 -28.22 -7.16
CA VAL A 67 -6.57 -29.58 -7.06
C VAL A 67 -5.65 -29.90 -8.24
N HIS A 68 -6.02 -29.55 -9.48
CA HIS A 68 -5.13 -29.69 -10.63
C HIS A 68 -3.85 -28.86 -10.48
N GLY A 69 -3.96 -27.62 -10.00
CA GLY A 69 -2.82 -26.74 -9.73
C GLY A 69 -1.86 -27.36 -8.71
N TYR A 70 -2.40 -27.94 -7.63
CA TYR A 70 -1.63 -28.65 -6.62
C TYR A 70 -0.99 -29.93 -7.17
N ASN A 71 -1.72 -30.74 -7.93
CA ASN A 71 -1.16 -31.97 -8.50
C ASN A 71 0.01 -31.65 -9.47
N ARG A 72 -0.06 -30.56 -10.24
CA ARG A 72 1.02 -30.13 -11.13
C ARG A 72 2.20 -29.46 -10.42
N ARG A 73 1.96 -28.49 -9.53
CA ARG A 73 3.00 -27.59 -8.98
C ARG A 73 3.09 -27.57 -7.45
N GLY A 74 2.26 -28.34 -6.76
CA GLY A 74 2.23 -28.39 -5.30
C GLY A 74 1.70 -27.11 -4.68
N LEU A 75 2.26 -26.72 -3.53
CA LEU A 75 1.86 -25.51 -2.81
C LEU A 75 2.03 -24.25 -3.67
N VAL A 76 3.04 -24.19 -4.55
CA VAL A 76 3.22 -23.09 -5.51
C VAL A 76 2.01 -22.96 -6.44
N GLY A 77 1.37 -24.07 -6.79
CA GLY A 77 0.15 -24.10 -7.60
C GLY A 77 -1.08 -23.48 -6.92
N LEU A 78 -1.04 -23.29 -5.60
CA LEU A 78 -2.13 -22.69 -4.82
C LEU A 78 -1.89 -21.22 -4.49
N GLN A 79 -0.68 -20.70 -4.72
CA GLN A 79 -0.36 -19.30 -4.42
C GLN A 79 -1.15 -18.33 -5.31
N ASP A 80 -1.56 -17.21 -4.73
CA ASP A 80 -2.19 -16.14 -5.47
C ASP A 80 -1.19 -15.43 -6.38
N GLN A 81 -1.35 -15.62 -7.68
CA GLN A 81 -0.52 -15.05 -8.73
C GLN A 81 -1.11 -13.76 -9.32
N ARG A 82 -2.19 -13.22 -8.71
CA ARG A 82 -2.76 -11.93 -9.12
C ARG A 82 -1.69 -10.86 -9.00
N LYS A 83 -1.18 -10.39 -10.13
CA LYS A 83 -0.33 -9.22 -10.20
C LYS A 83 -1.25 -8.00 -10.27
N GLY A 84 -0.94 -6.98 -9.47
CA GLY A 84 -1.59 -5.68 -9.61
C GLY A 84 -1.33 -5.07 -10.99
N ARG A 85 -1.93 -3.90 -11.24
CA ARG A 85 -1.63 -3.11 -12.44
C ARG A 85 -0.11 -2.91 -12.53
N GLN A 86 0.47 -3.32 -13.65
CA GLN A 86 1.90 -3.12 -13.91
C GLN A 86 2.22 -1.63 -13.85
N CYS A 87 3.41 -1.29 -13.35
CA CYS A 87 3.89 0.09 -13.34
C CYS A 87 3.88 0.63 -14.78
N ARG A 88 3.51 1.90 -14.96
CA ARG A 88 3.47 2.52 -16.30
C ARG A 88 4.87 2.76 -16.89
N LEU A 89 5.91 2.64 -16.06
CA LEU A 89 7.29 2.91 -16.41
C LEU A 89 8.09 1.61 -16.24
N GLY A 90 8.92 1.30 -17.23
CA GLY A 90 9.94 0.25 -17.10
C GLY A 90 11.13 0.71 -16.25
N ASP A 91 11.92 -0.23 -15.75
CA ASP A 91 13.05 0.06 -14.85
C ASP A 91 14.07 1.04 -15.48
N SER A 92 14.34 0.88 -16.78
CA SER A 92 15.23 1.80 -17.53
C SER A 92 14.70 3.22 -17.61
N GLN A 93 13.38 3.41 -17.72
CA GLN A 93 12.75 4.73 -17.72
C GLN A 93 12.79 5.35 -16.31
N ILE A 94 12.61 4.54 -15.27
CA ILE A 94 12.68 5.01 -13.88
C ILE A 94 14.07 5.57 -13.58
N GLU A 95 15.14 4.91 -14.00
CA GLU A 95 16.50 5.43 -13.78
C GLU A 95 16.75 6.73 -14.57
N LYS A 96 16.32 6.81 -15.83
CA LYS A 96 16.41 8.06 -16.61
C LYS A 96 15.66 9.22 -15.96
N ILE A 97 14.46 8.96 -15.44
CA ILE A 97 13.68 9.96 -14.69
C ILE A 97 14.42 10.36 -13.42
N ARG A 98 15.01 9.39 -12.71
CA ARG A 98 15.77 9.64 -11.48
C ARG A 98 16.95 10.58 -11.75
N GLU A 99 17.71 10.32 -12.80
CA GLU A 99 18.83 11.16 -13.22
C GLU A 99 18.36 12.56 -13.60
N ARG A 100 17.35 12.66 -14.47
CA ARG A 100 16.76 13.94 -14.88
C ARG A 100 16.29 14.80 -13.69
N LEU A 101 15.73 14.18 -12.65
CA LEU A 101 15.28 14.88 -11.45
C LEU A 101 16.43 15.24 -10.49
N ARG A 102 17.54 14.50 -10.50
CA ARG A 102 18.75 14.84 -9.72
C ARG A 102 19.51 16.04 -10.30
N GLU A 103 19.50 16.20 -11.62
CA GLU A 103 20.05 17.38 -12.31
C GLU A 103 19.37 18.69 -11.86
N GLY A 104 18.17 18.59 -11.26
CA GLY A 104 17.42 19.73 -10.78
C GLY A 104 16.70 20.47 -11.90
N ALA A 105 16.35 21.73 -11.64
CA ALA A 105 15.63 22.53 -12.61
C ALA A 105 16.58 23.09 -13.67
N LYS A 106 16.24 22.86 -14.95
CA LYS A 106 16.96 23.40 -16.11
C LYS A 106 16.36 24.75 -16.51
N PRO A 107 17.10 25.59 -17.25
CA PRO A 107 16.56 26.84 -17.81
C PRO A 107 15.28 26.62 -18.62
N GLU A 108 15.19 25.49 -19.33
CA GLU A 108 14.02 25.06 -20.11
C GLU A 108 12.76 24.81 -19.27
N ASP A 109 12.91 24.49 -17.98
CA ASP A 109 11.78 24.24 -17.08
C ASP A 109 11.11 25.54 -16.61
N GLY A 110 11.80 26.69 -16.77
CA GLY A 110 11.31 28.01 -16.39
C GLY A 110 11.15 28.21 -14.87
N VAL A 111 11.74 27.34 -14.05
CA VAL A 111 11.63 27.37 -12.58
C VAL A 111 12.99 27.15 -11.93
N CYS A 112 13.23 27.74 -10.76
CA CYS A 112 14.45 27.49 -9.98
C CYS A 112 14.36 26.22 -9.12
N SER A 113 13.16 25.70 -8.87
CA SER A 113 12.92 24.51 -8.06
C SER A 113 11.75 23.70 -8.61
N LEU A 114 11.95 22.40 -8.79
CA LEU A 114 10.95 21.49 -9.34
C LEU A 114 9.88 21.15 -8.29
N ARG A 115 8.63 21.52 -8.57
CA ARG A 115 7.47 21.07 -7.79
C ARG A 115 6.82 19.87 -8.46
N GLY A 116 5.91 19.19 -7.75
CA GLY A 116 5.19 18.03 -8.30
C GLY A 116 4.43 18.31 -9.61
N CYS A 117 3.95 19.54 -9.82
CA CYS A 117 3.33 19.95 -11.08
C CYS A 117 4.33 20.08 -12.23
N ASP A 118 5.55 20.52 -11.93
CA ASP A 118 6.62 20.70 -12.91
C ASP A 118 7.17 19.32 -13.31
N ILE A 119 7.36 18.44 -12.32
CA ILE A 119 7.71 17.03 -12.54
C ILE A 119 6.66 16.32 -13.41
N ARG A 120 5.37 16.58 -13.19
CA ARG A 120 4.30 16.06 -14.05
C ARG A 120 4.51 16.44 -15.51
N ARG A 121 4.83 17.72 -15.76
CA ARG A 121 4.99 18.28 -17.09
C ARG A 121 6.21 17.68 -17.78
N ILE A 122 7.33 17.54 -17.04
CA ILE A 122 8.55 16.87 -17.52
C ILE A 122 8.25 15.42 -17.91
N LEU A 123 7.54 14.68 -17.06
CA LEU A 123 7.16 13.28 -17.34
C LEU A 123 6.24 13.13 -18.56
N GLU A 124 5.33 14.08 -18.78
CA GLU A 124 4.43 14.06 -19.94
C GLU A 124 5.16 14.47 -21.23
N LYS A 125 6.11 15.41 -21.16
CA LYS A 125 6.87 15.91 -22.32
C LYS A 125 7.98 14.94 -22.75
N ASP A 126 8.81 14.49 -21.81
CA ASP A 126 10.06 13.78 -22.11
C ASP A 126 9.85 12.26 -22.16
N PHE A 127 8.87 11.75 -21.41
CA PHE A 127 8.60 10.31 -21.28
C PHE A 127 7.21 9.90 -21.77
N HIS A 128 6.38 10.85 -22.22
CA HIS A 128 5.00 10.62 -22.68
C HIS A 128 4.11 9.88 -21.66
N VAL A 129 4.41 10.00 -20.36
CA VAL A 129 3.64 9.35 -19.30
C VAL A 129 2.83 10.35 -18.49
N ARG A 130 1.51 10.31 -18.67
CA ARG A 130 0.59 11.13 -17.90
C ARG A 130 0.30 10.52 -16.52
N TYR A 131 0.71 11.21 -15.47
CA TYR A 131 0.31 10.92 -14.10
C TYR A 131 -0.74 11.92 -13.57
N GLY A 132 -1.55 11.48 -12.59
CA GLY A 132 -2.39 12.38 -11.80
C GLY A 132 -1.62 12.98 -10.61
N ARG A 133 -2.15 14.06 -9.99
CA ARG A 133 -1.46 14.81 -8.93
C ARG A 133 -1.01 13.93 -7.76
N SER A 134 -1.92 13.13 -7.21
CA SER A 134 -1.60 12.22 -6.09
C SER A 134 -0.65 11.09 -6.50
N SER A 135 -0.79 10.59 -7.73
CA SER A 135 0.04 9.50 -8.26
C SER A 135 1.50 9.89 -8.43
N ILE A 136 1.79 11.17 -8.73
CA ILE A 136 3.16 11.68 -8.85
C ILE A 136 3.87 11.64 -7.51
N TYR A 137 3.22 12.12 -6.45
CA TYR A 137 3.82 12.06 -5.12
C TYR A 137 4.05 10.61 -4.69
N TYR A 138 3.08 9.71 -4.93
CA TYR A 138 3.27 8.28 -4.68
C TYR A 138 4.48 7.73 -5.45
N PHE A 139 4.61 8.07 -6.74
CA PHE A 139 5.74 7.68 -7.58
C PHE A 139 7.08 8.21 -7.04
N LEU A 140 7.16 9.50 -6.69
CA LEU A 140 8.37 10.13 -6.17
C LEU A 140 8.82 9.48 -4.84
N HIS A 141 7.89 9.22 -3.93
CA HIS A 141 8.19 8.63 -2.62
C HIS A 141 8.52 7.14 -2.73
N HIS A 142 7.68 6.35 -3.40
CA HIS A 142 7.77 4.89 -3.35
C HIS A 142 8.64 4.27 -4.44
N GLN A 143 8.73 4.87 -5.63
CA GLN A 143 9.53 4.32 -6.74
C GLN A 143 10.90 4.98 -6.83
N LEU A 144 10.97 6.29 -6.59
CA LEU A 144 12.23 7.03 -6.68
C LEU A 144 12.93 7.21 -5.32
N GLY A 145 12.25 6.94 -4.20
CA GLY A 145 12.82 7.09 -2.85
C GLY A 145 13.11 8.54 -2.47
N MET A 146 12.49 9.50 -3.15
CA MET A 146 12.68 10.93 -2.90
C MET A 146 11.76 11.39 -1.80
N SER A 147 12.23 12.29 -0.93
CA SER A 147 11.44 12.87 0.15
C SER A 147 11.24 14.38 -0.05
N TYR A 148 10.25 14.94 0.63
CA TYR A 148 10.04 16.39 0.60
C TYR A 148 11.23 17.11 1.21
N LEU A 149 11.60 18.24 0.61
CA LEU A 149 12.51 19.18 1.25
C LEU A 149 11.88 19.68 2.55
N LYS A 150 12.47 19.30 3.68
CA LYS A 150 12.04 19.76 5.00
C LYS A 150 12.86 21.00 5.39
N PRO A 151 12.24 22.04 5.96
CA PRO A 151 13.00 23.15 6.52
C PRO A 151 13.92 22.62 7.62
N ARG A 152 15.09 23.22 7.77
CA ARG A 152 15.99 22.88 8.88
C ARG A 152 15.30 23.27 10.20
N PRO A 153 15.19 22.35 11.18
CA PRO A 153 14.54 22.66 12.46
C PRO A 153 15.23 23.80 13.23
N LEU A 154 16.55 23.93 13.07
CA LEU A 154 17.37 24.95 13.71
C LEU A 154 18.09 25.77 12.64
N HIS A 155 18.07 27.09 12.82
CA HIS A 155 18.87 27.99 12.01
C HIS A 155 20.34 27.91 12.44
N ARG A 156 21.28 28.03 11.50
CA ARG A 156 22.73 27.86 11.78
C ARG A 156 23.26 28.83 12.84
N LYS A 157 22.65 30.01 12.94
CA LYS A 157 23.03 31.07 13.90
C LYS A 157 22.26 30.99 15.22
N THR A 158 21.51 29.91 15.48
CA THR A 158 20.79 29.75 16.74
C THR A 158 21.77 29.38 17.85
N ASP A 159 21.89 30.26 18.85
CA ASP A 159 22.54 29.96 20.12
C ASP A 159 21.46 29.57 21.17
N PRO A 160 21.43 28.30 21.61
CA PRO A 160 20.44 27.83 22.58
C PRO A 160 20.58 28.51 23.96
N GLU A 161 21.78 28.95 24.34
CA GLU A 161 22.03 29.61 25.63
C GLU A 161 21.48 31.04 25.61
N ALA A 162 21.77 31.81 24.55
CA ALA A 162 21.17 33.13 24.36
C ALA A 162 19.63 33.07 24.28
N GLN A 163 19.06 32.02 23.67
CA GLN A 163 17.61 31.82 23.66
C GLN A 163 17.04 31.52 25.05
N ALA A 164 17.72 30.70 25.85
CA ALA A 164 17.30 30.39 27.21
C ALA A 164 17.41 31.61 28.12
N ALA A 165 18.49 32.38 28.00
CA ALA A 165 18.69 33.63 28.71
C ALA A 165 17.59 34.64 28.34
N PHE A 166 17.33 34.85 27.05
CA PHE A 166 16.27 35.73 26.58
C PHE A 166 14.88 35.29 27.07
N LYS A 167 14.56 33.99 27.03
CA LYS A 167 13.28 33.48 27.57
C LYS A 167 13.11 33.79 29.06
N LYS A 168 14.20 33.72 29.85
CA LYS A 168 14.18 34.04 31.28
C LYS A 168 14.11 35.55 31.57
N THR A 169 14.78 36.38 30.77
CA THR A 169 14.87 37.84 30.99
C THR A 169 13.80 38.65 30.24
N SER A 170 13.13 38.07 29.25
CA SER A 170 12.12 38.77 28.47
C SER A 170 10.91 39.13 29.33
N LYS A 171 10.56 40.42 29.35
CA LYS A 171 9.32 40.89 29.96
C LYS A 171 8.15 40.48 29.06
N LYS A 172 7.10 39.89 29.63
CA LYS A 172 5.84 39.64 28.91
C LYS A 172 5.25 41.00 28.50
N SER A 173 5.35 41.37 27.22
CA SER A 173 4.86 42.67 26.74
C SER A 173 3.35 42.68 26.49
N CYS A 174 2.70 41.52 26.47
CA CYS A 174 1.25 41.39 26.43
C CYS A 174 0.69 41.17 27.84
N LYS A 175 -0.38 41.89 28.16
CA LYS A 175 -1.24 41.54 29.30
C LYS A 175 -1.72 40.11 29.08
N ASN A 176 -1.72 39.27 30.11
CA ASN A 176 -2.40 37.98 30.05
C ASN A 176 -3.81 38.26 29.53
N SER A 177 -4.17 37.72 28.36
CA SER A 177 -5.55 37.79 27.90
C SER A 177 -6.40 37.24 29.04
N GLY A 178 -7.44 37.97 29.46
CA GLY A 178 -8.36 37.50 30.49
C GLY A 178 -8.82 36.07 30.15
N LYS A 179 -9.23 35.29 31.16
CA LYS A 179 -9.83 33.96 30.94
C LYS A 179 -10.75 34.08 29.74
N ARG A 180 -10.49 33.29 28.69
CA ARG A 180 -11.39 33.17 27.53
C ARG A 180 -12.79 33.09 28.11
N ILE A 181 -13.63 34.07 27.83
CA ILE A 181 -15.05 33.94 28.11
C ILE A 181 -15.42 32.61 27.47
N ARG A 182 -15.96 31.67 28.26
CA ARG A 182 -16.52 30.46 27.67
C ARG A 182 -17.54 31.00 26.68
N ALA A 183 -17.26 30.86 25.38
CA ALA A 183 -18.28 31.11 24.38
C ALA A 183 -19.43 30.21 24.82
N ASP A 184 -20.52 30.82 25.29
CA ASP A 184 -21.77 30.12 25.40
C ASP A 184 -21.98 29.50 24.02
N GLY A 185 -22.10 28.17 23.98
CA GLY A 185 -22.24 27.48 22.72
C GLY A 185 -23.45 28.07 22.01
N SER A 186 -23.23 28.79 20.91
CA SER A 186 -24.32 29.33 20.12
C SER A 186 -25.29 28.19 19.81
N ARG A 187 -26.55 28.31 20.20
CA ARG A 187 -27.58 27.28 19.96
C ARG A 187 -27.81 26.99 18.46
N SER A 188 -27.27 27.82 17.56
CA SER A 188 -27.42 27.74 16.11
C SER A 188 -26.19 27.26 15.34
N GLY A 189 -25.12 26.79 16.00
CA GLY A 189 -23.91 26.31 15.32
C GLY A 189 -23.98 24.82 14.96
N SER A 190 -23.78 24.47 13.69
CA SER A 190 -23.65 23.07 13.24
C SER A 190 -22.52 22.33 13.96
N ARG A 191 -22.72 21.06 14.31
CA ARG A 191 -21.74 20.16 14.96
C ARG A 191 -20.46 20.02 14.12
N THR A 192 -19.52 20.94 14.29
CA THR A 192 -18.13 20.73 13.86
C THR A 192 -17.25 20.92 15.08
N ARG A 193 -16.65 19.82 15.57
CA ARG A 193 -15.76 19.85 16.73
C ARG A 193 -14.55 20.73 16.40
N ALA A 194 -14.26 21.71 17.23
CA ALA A 194 -12.97 22.39 17.22
C ALA A 194 -11.90 21.39 17.66
N GLY A 195 -11.15 20.84 16.71
CA GLY A 195 -9.96 20.05 16.99
C GLY A 195 -8.89 20.94 17.61
N SER A 196 -8.68 20.83 18.92
CA SER A 196 -7.49 21.37 19.58
C SER A 196 -6.29 20.54 19.13
N ALA A 197 -5.48 21.11 18.25
CA ALA A 197 -4.18 20.55 17.89
C ALA A 197 -3.20 20.80 19.05
N ASN A 198 -3.03 19.83 19.95
CA ASN A 198 -1.76 19.67 20.66
C ASN A 198 -0.83 18.92 19.73
N LYS A 199 0.22 19.60 19.28
CA LYS A 199 1.35 18.99 18.58
C LYS A 199 2.51 19.09 19.55
N ASP A 200 2.71 18.02 20.33
CA ASP A 200 3.85 17.88 21.20
C ASP A 200 5.13 17.75 20.34
N HIS A 201 6.18 18.41 20.80
CA HIS A 201 7.53 18.44 20.24
C HIS A 201 8.36 17.27 20.72
#